data_AF-A0A496P5Z6-F1
#
_entry.id   AF-A0A496P5Z6-F1
#
_cell.length_a   1.000
_cell.length_b   1.000
_cell.length_c   1.000
_cell.angle_alpha   90.00
_cell.angle_beta   90.00
_cell.angle_gamma   90.00
#
_symmetry.space_group_name_H-M   'P 1'
#
loop_
_entity.id
_entity.type
_entity.pdbx_description
1 polymer ?
#
loop_
_entity_poly.entity_id
_entity_poly.type
_entity_poly.pdbx_seq_one_letter_code
_entity_poly.pdbx_strand_id
1 'polypeptide(L)'
;MPRFILNDENVTNSYGFKIKTAGIYLKRFEANPVMLDGHNPSNHAVIGKWIKIKVEDGKLSADTDFDMEDENAKTIAGKVERGIIKGASMGISFSKKDFSYQDGELVLEKCSLHEASIVAIPSNAGALRLMMDGEEISETDIIALCLSIKQNQEYYKPKFNHKMKLKLSQLAFVALGFDGQTEEAEQEQINTAILKLQEERNGLKAQLALSEEKVNAFVEKEKEAKLTATNKMLDEAVACGKITADKRQTFADLAAQNFDLAKSTLDSLPAKQNFSAGVKTPAGTSAVATMEDFQKLSLDEQLAFKAANPDAYKELLKTF
;
A
#
# COMPACT_ATOMS: atom_id res chain seq x y z
N MET A 1 14.20 23.09 -20.14
CA MET A 1 13.68 21.84 -20.74
C MET A 1 14.81 20.84 -20.86
N PRO A 2 14.89 19.85 -19.98
CA PRO A 2 15.84 18.74 -20.11
C PRO A 2 15.54 17.87 -21.34
N ARG A 3 16.58 17.21 -21.83
CA ARG A 3 16.54 16.28 -22.97
C ARG A 3 16.76 14.86 -22.47
N PHE A 4 15.90 13.94 -22.84
CA PHE A 4 15.98 12.53 -22.46
C PHE A 4 16.39 11.67 -23.65
N ILE A 5 17.11 10.59 -23.36
CA ILE A 5 17.33 9.48 -24.28
C ILE A 5 16.16 8.52 -24.08
N LEU A 6 15.39 8.29 -25.15
CA LEU A 6 14.26 7.37 -25.18
C LEU A 6 14.71 5.96 -25.61
N ASN A 7 15.73 5.89 -26.49
CA ASN A 7 16.40 4.66 -26.88
C ASN A 7 17.90 4.90 -27.06
N ASP A 8 18.72 3.92 -26.67
CA ASP A 8 20.12 3.80 -27.08
C ASP A 8 20.29 2.39 -27.64
N GLU A 9 20.53 2.28 -28.95
CA GLU A 9 20.58 0.96 -29.63
C GLU A 9 21.79 0.10 -29.22
N ASN A 10 22.77 0.70 -28.55
CA ASN A 10 23.96 0.01 -28.05
C ASN A 10 23.70 -0.72 -26.72
N VAL A 11 22.57 -0.49 -26.06
CA VAL A 11 22.28 -1.00 -24.72
C VAL A 11 21.15 -2.01 -24.74
N THR A 12 21.43 -3.21 -24.23
CA THR A 12 20.43 -4.27 -24.06
C THR A 12 19.44 -3.89 -22.97
N ASN A 13 18.15 -3.92 -23.30
CA ASN A 13 17.07 -3.60 -22.37
C ASN A 13 16.90 -4.71 -21.31
N SER A 14 16.07 -4.46 -20.29
CA SER A 14 15.81 -5.41 -19.19
C SER A 14 15.17 -6.74 -19.62
N TYR A 15 14.60 -6.81 -20.83
CA TYR A 15 14.00 -8.02 -21.40
C TYR A 15 14.99 -8.83 -22.26
N GLY A 16 16.25 -8.39 -22.38
CA GLY A 16 17.33 -9.16 -23.01
C GLY A 16 17.51 -8.92 -24.51
N PHE A 17 17.02 -7.79 -25.06
CA PHE A 17 17.23 -7.40 -26.45
C PHE A 17 17.60 -5.92 -26.62
N LYS A 18 18.21 -5.57 -27.76
CA LYS A 18 18.47 -4.19 -28.21
C LYS A 18 17.38 -3.75 -29.18
N ILE A 19 17.10 -2.45 -29.25
CA ILE A 19 16.16 -1.88 -30.23
C ILE A 19 16.97 -1.02 -31.19
N LYS A 20 16.93 -1.36 -32.48
CA LYS A 20 17.60 -0.59 -33.55
C LYS A 20 16.89 0.76 -33.71
N THR A 21 17.54 1.87 -33.41
CA THR A 21 16.93 3.20 -33.41
C THR A 21 16.41 3.59 -34.80
N ALA A 22 17.16 3.25 -35.86
CA ALA A 22 16.73 3.45 -37.25
C ALA A 22 15.50 2.60 -37.66
N GLY A 23 15.12 1.61 -36.84
CA GLY A 23 13.95 0.76 -37.00
C GLY A 23 12.68 1.26 -36.34
N ILE A 24 12.76 2.32 -35.53
CA ILE A 24 11.63 2.85 -34.77
C ILE A 24 10.76 3.71 -35.69
N TYR A 25 9.53 3.28 -35.95
CA TYR A 25 8.55 4.06 -36.71
C TYR A 25 7.92 5.14 -35.82
N LEU A 26 8.29 6.40 -36.09
CA LEU A 26 7.94 7.56 -35.28
C LEU A 26 6.65 8.27 -35.71
N LYS A 27 6.19 8.15 -36.96
CA LYS A 27 5.11 8.98 -37.54
C LYS A 27 3.81 9.00 -36.71
N ARG A 28 3.45 7.88 -36.06
CA ARG A 28 2.29 7.82 -35.16
C ARG A 28 2.52 8.63 -33.88
N PHE A 29 3.71 8.49 -33.30
CA PHE A 29 4.11 9.21 -32.09
C PHE A 29 4.26 10.71 -32.36
N GLU A 30 4.90 11.11 -33.47
CA GLU A 30 5.03 12.53 -33.85
C GLU A 30 3.68 13.24 -34.07
N ALA A 31 2.64 12.51 -34.47
CA ALA A 31 1.29 13.04 -34.60
C ALA A 31 0.57 13.26 -33.25
N ASN A 32 1.00 12.59 -32.18
CA ASN A 32 0.50 12.77 -30.82
C ASN A 32 1.60 12.40 -29.78
N PRO A 33 2.62 13.26 -29.59
CA PRO A 33 3.83 12.90 -28.86
C PRO A 33 3.65 13.05 -27.35
N VAL A 34 2.65 12.36 -26.79
CA VAL A 34 2.28 12.44 -25.37
C VAL A 34 3.45 12.04 -24.47
N MET A 35 3.64 12.82 -23.41
CA MET A 35 4.56 12.52 -22.31
C MET A 35 3.73 12.08 -21.11
N LEU A 36 3.91 10.84 -20.67
CA LEU A 36 3.11 10.24 -19.59
C LEU A 36 3.87 10.19 -18.25
N ASP A 37 3.12 10.26 -17.15
CA ASP A 37 3.59 9.93 -15.80
C ASP A 37 3.55 8.41 -15.60
N GLY A 38 4.66 7.75 -15.89
CA GLY A 38 4.73 6.30 -16.06
C GLY A 38 3.86 5.78 -17.21
N HIS A 39 3.82 4.45 -17.34
CA HIS A 39 3.08 3.75 -18.41
C HIS A 39 1.54 3.76 -18.25
N ASN A 40 0.99 4.77 -17.58
CA ASN A 40 -0.44 4.90 -17.31
C ASN A 40 -1.15 5.48 -18.55
N PRO A 41 -2.04 4.71 -19.24
CA PRO A 41 -2.71 5.17 -20.46
C PRO A 41 -3.88 6.12 -20.19
N SER A 42 -4.13 6.53 -18.94
CA SER A 42 -5.16 7.50 -18.59
C SER A 42 -4.80 8.90 -19.10
N ASN A 43 -5.80 9.64 -19.61
CA ASN A 43 -5.63 11.05 -19.97
C ASN A 43 -5.14 11.91 -18.78
N HIS A 44 -5.46 11.52 -17.54
CA HIS A 44 -4.97 12.20 -16.33
C HIS A 44 -3.48 11.99 -16.05
N ALA A 45 -2.82 11.06 -16.73
CA ALA A 45 -1.38 10.83 -16.65
C ALA A 45 -0.60 11.55 -17.78
N VAL A 46 -1.27 12.25 -18.69
CA VAL A 46 -0.61 13.07 -19.71
C VAL A 46 -0.09 14.35 -19.06
N ILE A 47 1.22 14.38 -18.78
CA ILE A 47 1.91 15.47 -18.08
C ILE A 47 2.58 16.48 -19.04
N GLY A 48 2.28 16.37 -20.33
CA GLY A 48 2.81 17.23 -21.39
C GLY A 48 3.08 16.46 -22.68
N LYS A 49 4.08 16.91 -23.43
CA LYS A 49 4.48 16.32 -24.72
C LYS A 49 5.99 16.34 -24.93
N TRP A 50 6.45 15.47 -25.82
CA TRP A 50 7.83 15.43 -26.29
C TRP A 50 8.00 16.33 -27.52
N ILE A 51 9.06 17.15 -27.53
CA ILE A 51 9.39 18.05 -28.64
C ILE A 51 10.84 17.84 -29.09
N LYS A 52 11.19 18.33 -30.28
CA LYS A 52 12.54 18.19 -30.88
C LYS A 52 13.07 16.74 -30.84
N ILE A 53 12.22 15.80 -31.24
CA ILE A 53 12.58 14.39 -31.42
C ILE A 53 13.73 14.33 -32.43
N LYS A 54 14.79 13.57 -32.10
CA LYS A 54 16.01 13.48 -32.92
C LYS A 54 16.58 12.07 -32.82
N VAL A 55 17.03 11.57 -33.97
CA VAL A 55 17.86 10.37 -34.08
C VAL A 55 19.27 10.80 -34.42
N GLU A 56 20.24 10.46 -33.57
CA GLU A 56 21.67 10.68 -33.79
C GLU A 56 22.50 9.62 -33.06
N ASP A 57 23.63 9.20 -33.63
CA ASP A 57 24.59 8.26 -33.02
C ASP A 57 23.97 6.99 -32.41
N GLY A 58 22.95 6.44 -33.08
CA GLY A 58 22.21 5.26 -32.64
C GLY A 58 21.20 5.51 -31.50
N LYS A 59 20.93 6.76 -31.14
CA LYS A 59 20.05 7.15 -30.03
C LYS A 59 18.83 7.92 -30.49
N LEU A 60 17.67 7.59 -29.91
CA LEU A 60 16.45 8.39 -30.01
C LEU A 60 16.37 9.30 -28.79
N SER A 61 16.21 10.60 -28.99
CA SER A 61 16.11 11.57 -27.90
C SER A 61 15.06 12.66 -28.16
N ALA A 62 14.52 13.25 -27.10
CA ALA A 62 13.55 14.35 -27.17
C ALA A 62 13.66 15.30 -25.97
N ASP A 63 13.27 16.56 -26.15
CA ASP A 63 13.12 17.56 -25.08
C ASP A 63 11.72 17.44 -24.44
N THR A 64 11.61 17.69 -23.15
CA THR A 64 10.31 17.73 -22.42
C THR A 64 9.61 19.08 -22.55
N ASP A 65 8.33 19.10 -22.89
CA ASP A 65 7.43 20.26 -22.81
C ASP A 65 6.26 19.91 -21.86
N PHE A 66 6.40 20.27 -20.58
CA PHE A 66 5.43 19.91 -19.52
C PHE A 66 4.19 20.79 -19.57
N ASP A 67 3.02 20.21 -19.25
CA ASP A 67 1.80 20.99 -19.04
C ASP A 67 1.85 21.71 -17.69
N MET A 68 2.46 22.90 -17.67
CA MET A 68 2.64 23.68 -16.44
C MET A 68 1.35 24.34 -15.92
N GLU A 69 0.17 23.98 -16.42
CA GLU A 69 -1.11 24.30 -15.75
C GLU A 69 -1.60 23.13 -14.88
N ASP A 70 -1.25 21.87 -15.20
CA ASP A 70 -1.61 20.68 -14.41
C ASP A 70 -0.70 20.48 -13.17
N GLU A 71 -1.31 20.15 -12.03
CA GLU A 71 -0.59 20.01 -10.75
C GLU A 71 0.28 18.74 -10.66
N ASN A 72 -0.09 17.65 -11.35
CA ASN A 72 0.76 16.46 -11.42
C ASN A 72 1.97 16.74 -12.32
N ALA A 73 1.74 17.34 -13.48
CA ALA A 73 2.78 17.77 -14.41
C ALA A 73 3.78 18.73 -13.75
N LYS A 74 3.33 19.78 -13.03
CA LYS A 74 4.18 20.64 -12.20
C LYS A 74 5.03 19.84 -11.20
N THR A 75 4.42 18.87 -10.53
CA THR A 75 5.08 18.02 -9.53
C THR A 75 6.17 17.14 -10.14
N ILE A 76 5.92 16.53 -11.30
CA ILE A 76 6.91 15.71 -12.03
C ILE A 76 7.99 16.59 -12.66
N ALA A 77 7.62 17.71 -13.29
CA ALA A 77 8.54 18.69 -13.86
C ALA A 77 9.56 19.15 -12.82
N GLY A 78 9.11 19.56 -11.63
CA GLY A 78 10.02 19.97 -10.55
C GLY A 78 10.96 18.85 -10.06
N LYS A 79 10.54 17.58 -10.07
CA LYS A 79 11.42 16.44 -9.77
C LYS A 79 12.47 16.24 -10.89
N VAL A 80 12.07 16.42 -12.13
CA VAL A 80 12.93 16.31 -13.32
C VAL A 80 13.96 17.46 -13.39
N GLU A 81 13.55 18.71 -13.13
CA GLU A 81 14.44 19.88 -13.09
C GLU A 81 15.49 19.79 -11.98
N ARG A 82 15.11 19.29 -10.79
CA ARG A 82 16.04 19.02 -9.69
C ARG A 82 16.89 17.76 -9.92
N GLY A 83 16.71 17.05 -11.03
CA GLY A 83 17.43 15.82 -11.35
C GLY A 83 17.13 14.64 -10.43
N ILE A 84 15.97 14.64 -9.74
CA ILE A 84 15.50 13.51 -8.93
C ILE A 84 14.98 12.39 -9.83
N ILE A 85 14.31 12.74 -10.94
CA ILE A 85 13.92 11.81 -11.99
C ILE A 85 14.74 12.13 -13.24
N LYS A 86 15.39 11.10 -13.81
CA LYS A 86 16.22 11.18 -15.03
C LYS A 86 15.90 10.08 -16.05
N GLY A 87 14.94 9.21 -15.75
CA GLY A 87 14.53 8.11 -16.62
C GLY A 87 13.39 8.49 -17.55
N ALA A 88 13.48 8.06 -18.80
CA ALA A 88 12.36 7.98 -19.72
C ALA A 88 12.30 6.58 -20.34
N SER A 89 11.12 6.13 -20.75
CA SER A 89 10.96 4.83 -21.42
C SER A 89 9.92 4.91 -22.53
N MET A 90 9.98 3.97 -23.47
CA MET A 90 9.08 3.88 -24.61
C MET A 90 7.97 2.84 -24.39
N GLY A 91 6.83 3.07 -25.03
CA GLY A 91 5.82 2.06 -25.30
C GLY A 91 5.85 1.70 -26.77
N ILE A 92 6.10 0.45 -27.10
CA ILE A 92 6.32 0.00 -28.49
C ILE A 92 5.42 -1.18 -28.86
N SER A 93 5.07 -1.27 -30.15
CA SER A 93 4.51 -2.49 -30.74
C SER A 93 5.43 -3.09 -31.80
N PHE A 94 5.46 -4.41 -31.88
CA PHE A 94 6.27 -5.19 -32.83
C PHE A 94 5.62 -6.54 -33.13
N SER A 95 6.12 -7.25 -34.15
CA SER A 95 5.82 -8.66 -34.39
C SER A 95 7.05 -9.53 -34.10
N LYS A 96 6.84 -10.82 -33.78
CA LYS A 96 7.94 -11.79 -33.56
C LYS A 96 8.98 -11.83 -34.69
N LYS A 97 8.53 -11.61 -35.94
CA LYS A 97 9.36 -11.62 -37.16
C LYS A 97 10.35 -10.46 -37.27
N ASP A 98 10.17 -9.40 -36.49
CA ASP A 98 11.02 -8.19 -36.55
C ASP A 98 12.29 -8.32 -35.67
N PHE A 99 12.44 -9.45 -34.97
CA PHE A 99 13.66 -9.81 -34.26
C PHE A 99 14.70 -10.48 -35.16
N SER A 100 15.97 -10.17 -34.91
CA SER A 100 17.13 -10.76 -35.56
C SER A 100 18.26 -11.02 -34.56
N TYR A 101 19.23 -11.86 -34.92
CA TYR A 101 20.51 -11.95 -34.21
C TYR A 101 21.59 -11.18 -34.95
N GLN A 102 22.26 -10.26 -34.26
CA GLN A 102 23.37 -9.47 -34.78
C GLN A 102 24.51 -9.58 -33.76
N ASP A 103 25.67 -10.07 -34.19
CA ASP A 103 26.89 -10.24 -33.38
C ASP A 103 26.70 -10.97 -32.02
N GLY A 104 25.74 -11.90 -31.96
CA GLY A 104 25.41 -12.69 -30.76
C GLY A 104 24.34 -12.06 -29.86
N GLU A 105 23.87 -10.87 -30.19
CA GLU A 105 22.83 -10.14 -29.45
C GLU A 105 21.48 -10.20 -30.18
N LEU A 106 20.40 -10.21 -29.39
CA LEU A 106 19.04 -10.14 -29.93
C LEU A 106 18.71 -8.69 -30.24
N VAL A 107 18.42 -8.37 -31.50
CA VAL A 107 18.09 -7.01 -31.96
C VAL A 107 16.69 -7.00 -32.56
N LEU A 108 15.82 -6.18 -31.98
CA LEU A 108 14.55 -5.80 -32.57
C LEU A 108 14.82 -4.77 -33.69
N GLU A 109 14.68 -5.21 -34.93
CA GLU A 109 15.00 -4.40 -36.12
C GLU A 109 13.93 -3.37 -36.45
N LYS A 110 12.67 -3.61 -36.05
CA LYS A 110 11.53 -2.74 -36.36
C LYS A 110 10.52 -2.75 -35.22
N CYS A 111 9.99 -1.58 -34.89
CA CYS A 111 8.85 -1.42 -34.00
C CYS A 111 8.12 -0.10 -34.29
N SER A 112 6.89 0.07 -33.83
CA SER A 112 6.20 1.36 -33.81
C SER A 112 6.27 1.96 -32.42
N LEU A 113 6.63 3.24 -32.31
CA LEU A 113 6.53 3.98 -31.06
C LEU A 113 5.08 4.43 -30.83
N HIS A 114 4.56 4.21 -29.62
CA HIS A 114 3.20 4.58 -29.23
C HIS A 114 3.13 5.77 -28.28
N GLU A 115 4.00 5.78 -27.28
CA GLU A 115 4.15 6.83 -26.27
C GLU A 115 5.60 6.81 -25.73
N ALA A 116 5.96 7.84 -24.98
CA ALA A 116 7.11 7.77 -24.09
C ALA A 116 6.78 8.41 -22.73
N SER A 117 7.21 7.76 -21.66
CA SER A 117 6.87 8.09 -20.28
C SER A 117 8.07 8.64 -19.52
N ILE A 118 7.87 9.61 -18.63
CA ILE A 118 8.80 9.92 -17.55
C ILE A 118 8.64 8.83 -16.48
N VAL A 119 9.75 8.20 -16.06
CA VAL A 119 9.71 7.04 -15.17
C VAL A 119 10.81 7.08 -14.12
N ALA A 120 10.52 6.52 -12.94
CA ALA A 120 11.52 6.27 -11.91
C ALA A 120 12.54 5.19 -12.33
N ILE A 121 12.16 4.25 -13.21
CA ILE A 121 12.95 3.07 -13.62
C ILE A 121 12.75 2.83 -15.14
N PRO A 122 13.71 3.17 -16.04
CA PRO A 122 13.52 3.23 -17.51
C PRO A 122 14.04 2.03 -18.31
N SER A 123 13.30 1.33 -19.20
CA SER A 123 13.73 -0.02 -19.67
C SER A 123 15.02 -0.23 -20.44
N ASN A 124 15.68 0.85 -20.83
CA ASN A 124 17.13 0.87 -20.81
C ASN A 124 17.61 0.74 -19.32
N ALA A 125 17.22 -0.40 -18.67
CA ALA A 125 17.07 -0.80 -17.24
C ALA A 125 16.02 -0.05 -16.34
N GLY A 126 14.71 -0.38 -16.27
CA GLY A 126 13.98 -1.63 -16.59
C GLY A 126 12.40 -1.63 -16.69
N ALA A 127 11.69 -0.71 -17.38
CA ALA A 127 10.24 -0.86 -17.74
C ALA A 127 9.82 -0.31 -19.15
N LEU A 128 9.61 -1.15 -20.18
CA LEU A 128 9.00 -0.78 -21.49
C LEU A 128 7.57 -1.30 -21.49
N ARG A 129 6.63 -0.58 -22.10
CA ARG A 129 5.34 -1.19 -22.42
C ARG A 129 5.45 -1.88 -23.78
N LEU A 130 5.31 -3.20 -23.78
CA LEU A 130 5.50 -4.03 -24.97
C LEU A 130 4.16 -4.57 -25.46
N MET A 131 3.88 -4.37 -26.74
CA MET A 131 2.72 -4.94 -27.43
C MET A 131 3.21 -5.87 -28.54
N MET A 132 2.85 -7.15 -28.50
CA MET A 132 3.14 -8.09 -29.57
C MET A 132 1.87 -8.34 -30.38
N ASP A 133 1.91 -8.08 -31.69
CA ASP A 133 0.82 -8.33 -32.64
C ASP A 133 -0.56 -7.74 -32.26
N GLY A 134 -0.58 -6.73 -31.38
CA GLY A 134 -1.76 -6.00 -30.91
C GLY A 134 -2.12 -6.23 -29.44
N GLU A 135 -1.54 -7.23 -28.78
CA GLU A 135 -1.81 -7.59 -27.39
C GLU A 135 -0.64 -7.20 -26.46
N GLU A 136 -0.94 -6.86 -25.21
CA GLU A 136 0.07 -6.51 -24.21
C GLU A 136 0.76 -7.79 -23.71
N ILE A 137 2.08 -7.86 -23.84
CA ILE A 137 2.87 -9.06 -23.50
C ILE A 137 3.48 -8.91 -22.11
N SER A 138 3.38 -9.94 -21.26
CA SER A 138 3.97 -9.90 -19.92
C SER A 138 5.50 -10.02 -19.97
N GLU A 139 6.18 -9.62 -18.88
CA GLU A 139 7.63 -9.77 -18.73
C GLU A 139 8.09 -11.24 -18.88
N THR A 140 7.32 -12.19 -18.34
CA THR A 140 7.63 -13.62 -18.47
C THR A 140 7.51 -14.07 -19.93
N ASP A 141 6.44 -13.65 -20.61
CA ASP A 141 6.17 -14.06 -21.99
C ASP A 141 7.19 -13.48 -22.97
N ILE A 142 7.66 -12.24 -22.79
CA ILE A 142 8.71 -11.67 -23.64
C ILE A 142 10.07 -12.33 -23.37
N ILE A 143 10.39 -12.71 -22.12
CA ILE A 143 11.61 -13.47 -21.81
C ILE A 143 11.55 -14.86 -22.48
N ALA A 144 10.42 -15.56 -22.35
CA ALA A 144 10.17 -16.83 -23.01
C ALA A 144 10.23 -16.70 -24.55
N LEU A 145 9.68 -15.61 -25.11
CA LEU A 145 9.77 -15.31 -26.54
C LEU A 145 11.22 -15.15 -26.98
N CYS A 146 12.00 -14.32 -26.28
CA CYS A 146 13.41 -14.07 -26.59
C CYS A 146 14.24 -15.37 -26.55
N LEU A 147 13.96 -16.26 -25.59
CA LEU A 147 14.56 -17.60 -25.51
C LEU A 147 14.08 -18.52 -26.64
N SER A 148 12.80 -18.51 -27.01
CA SER A 148 12.28 -19.29 -28.15
C SER A 148 12.92 -18.89 -29.48
N ILE A 149 13.25 -17.60 -29.65
CA ILE A 149 13.94 -17.06 -30.83
C ILE A 149 15.43 -17.46 -30.80
N LYS A 150 16.08 -17.56 -29.63
CA LYS A 150 17.42 -18.17 -29.50
C LYS A 150 17.44 -19.63 -29.94
N GLN A 151 16.35 -20.36 -29.72
CA GLN A 151 16.28 -21.80 -29.92
C GLN A 151 15.88 -22.21 -31.36
N ASN A 152 15.08 -21.41 -32.07
CA ASN A 152 14.43 -21.80 -33.34
C ASN A 152 15.04 -21.24 -34.65
N GLN A 153 16.28 -20.72 -34.67
CA GLN A 153 16.85 -20.21 -35.92
C GLN A 153 17.42 -21.31 -36.85
N GLU A 154 16.70 -21.63 -37.92
CA GLU A 154 17.24 -22.47 -39.02
C GLU A 154 18.42 -21.83 -39.77
N TYR A 155 18.50 -20.49 -39.79
CA TYR A 155 19.52 -19.75 -40.55
C TYR A 155 20.78 -19.35 -39.76
N TYR A 156 20.78 -19.57 -38.45
CA TYR A 156 22.00 -19.52 -37.65
C TYR A 156 22.26 -20.93 -37.12
N LYS A 157 22.98 -21.73 -37.91
CA LYS A 157 23.79 -22.82 -37.36
C LYS A 157 25.11 -22.21 -36.89
N PRO A 158 25.25 -21.78 -35.61
CA PRO A 158 26.58 -21.71 -35.06
C PRO A 158 27.18 -23.12 -35.18
N LYS A 159 28.50 -23.24 -35.30
CA LYS A 159 29.16 -24.56 -35.24
C LYS A 159 29.18 -25.15 -33.82
N PHE A 160 28.11 -24.92 -33.04
CA PHE A 160 27.80 -25.75 -31.90
C PHE A 160 27.15 -27.04 -32.41
N ASN A 161 27.94 -28.09 -32.33
CA ASN A 161 27.48 -29.46 -32.52
C ASN A 161 26.20 -29.65 -31.67
N HIS A 162 25.10 -30.14 -32.25
CA HIS A 162 23.83 -30.46 -31.54
C HIS A 162 23.98 -31.65 -30.56
N LYS A 163 25.19 -31.82 -30.01
CA LYS A 163 25.63 -32.78 -29.00
C LYS A 163 26.43 -32.07 -27.89
N MET A 164 26.36 -30.74 -27.80
CA MET A 164 26.91 -29.96 -26.69
C MET A 164 26.07 -30.22 -25.44
N LYS A 165 26.38 -31.34 -24.79
CA LYS A 165 25.91 -31.63 -23.43
C LYS A 165 26.71 -30.77 -22.46
N LEU A 166 26.01 -30.01 -21.64
CA LEU A 166 26.63 -29.16 -20.62
C LEU A 166 26.85 -30.02 -19.36
N LYS A 167 28.07 -30.02 -18.83
CA LYS A 167 28.34 -30.52 -17.48
C LYS A 167 28.16 -29.38 -16.48
N LEU A 168 27.25 -29.57 -15.53
CA LEU A 168 27.11 -28.75 -14.34
C LEU A 168 27.54 -29.56 -13.12
N SER A 169 27.57 -28.93 -11.93
CA SER A 169 27.75 -29.69 -10.68
C SER A 169 26.49 -30.50 -10.36
N GLN A 170 26.63 -31.59 -9.60
CA GLN A 170 25.48 -32.42 -9.21
C GLN A 170 24.40 -31.60 -8.47
N LEU A 171 24.83 -30.65 -7.63
CA LEU A 171 23.94 -29.72 -6.93
C LEU A 171 23.18 -28.80 -7.88
N ALA A 172 23.81 -28.33 -8.97
CA ALA A 172 23.14 -27.50 -9.95
C ALA A 172 22.10 -28.29 -10.76
N PHE A 173 22.38 -29.54 -11.11
CA PHE A 173 21.39 -30.43 -11.74
C PHE A 173 20.20 -30.71 -10.82
N VAL A 174 20.44 -31.07 -9.55
CA VAL A 174 19.38 -31.30 -8.56
C VAL A 174 18.57 -30.03 -8.29
N ALA A 175 19.21 -28.85 -8.20
CA ALA A 175 18.52 -27.58 -8.04
C ALA A 175 17.65 -27.19 -9.25
N LEU A 176 18.02 -27.65 -10.45
CA LEU A 176 17.23 -27.53 -11.67
C LEU A 176 16.20 -28.67 -11.85
N GLY A 177 16.03 -29.56 -10.87
CA GLY A 177 15.05 -30.64 -10.90
C GLY A 177 15.42 -31.83 -11.79
N PHE A 178 16.69 -31.97 -12.17
CA PHE A 178 17.21 -33.17 -12.84
C PHE A 178 17.49 -34.30 -11.83
N ASP A 179 17.64 -35.52 -12.34
CA ASP A 179 18.00 -36.68 -11.53
C ASP A 179 19.38 -36.51 -10.86
N GLY A 180 19.52 -37.06 -9.66
CA GLY A 180 20.73 -36.98 -8.83
C GLY A 180 21.97 -37.69 -9.38
N GLN A 181 21.86 -38.42 -10.51
CA GLN A 181 22.96 -39.02 -11.27
C GLN A 181 23.18 -38.35 -12.63
N THR A 182 22.51 -37.22 -12.91
CA THR A 182 22.71 -36.46 -14.17
C THR A 182 24.10 -35.82 -14.17
N GLU A 183 25.01 -36.31 -15.00
CA GLU A 183 26.32 -35.67 -15.23
C GLU A 183 26.31 -34.62 -16.35
N GLU A 184 25.35 -34.76 -17.27
CA GLU A 184 25.30 -34.09 -18.56
C GLU A 184 23.84 -33.93 -18.99
N ALA A 185 23.44 -32.71 -19.36
CA ALA A 185 22.13 -32.46 -19.98
C ALA A 185 22.27 -31.59 -21.23
N GLU A 186 21.28 -31.65 -22.09
CA GLU A 186 21.20 -30.80 -23.29
C GLU A 186 20.84 -29.36 -22.89
N GLN A 187 21.37 -28.40 -23.63
CA GLN A 187 21.16 -26.96 -23.35
C GLN A 187 19.68 -26.57 -23.32
N GLU A 188 18.83 -27.21 -24.15
CA GLU A 188 17.38 -27.01 -24.14
C GLU A 188 16.75 -27.44 -22.82
N GLN A 189 17.09 -28.63 -22.32
CA GLN A 189 16.59 -29.16 -21.04
C GLN A 189 16.95 -28.21 -19.89
N ILE A 190 18.20 -27.71 -19.87
CA ILE A 190 18.67 -26.78 -18.83
C ILE A 190 17.91 -25.45 -18.90
N ASN A 191 17.69 -24.89 -20.10
CA ASN A 191 16.92 -23.66 -20.26
C ASN A 191 15.45 -23.82 -19.81
N THR A 192 14.81 -24.93 -20.16
CA THR A 192 13.43 -25.24 -19.73
C THR A 192 13.35 -25.39 -18.21
N ALA A 193 14.33 -26.04 -17.58
CA ALA A 193 14.42 -26.13 -16.13
C ALA A 193 14.60 -24.77 -15.44
N ILE A 194 15.45 -23.89 -15.99
CA ILE A 194 15.65 -22.52 -15.49
C ILE A 194 14.35 -21.72 -15.59
N LEU A 195 13.63 -21.81 -16.72
CA LEU A 195 12.35 -21.15 -16.92
C LEU A 195 11.31 -21.61 -15.89
N LYS A 196 11.16 -22.92 -15.71
CA LYS A 196 10.24 -23.48 -14.71
C LYS A 196 10.56 -22.98 -13.29
N LEU A 197 11.84 -22.96 -12.91
CA LEU A 197 12.27 -22.46 -11.62
C LEU A 197 12.05 -20.94 -11.46
N GLN A 198 12.15 -20.17 -12.55
CA GLN A 198 11.80 -18.74 -12.58
C GLN A 198 10.29 -18.51 -12.41
N GLU A 199 9.45 -19.30 -13.08
CA GLU A 199 7.99 -19.27 -12.93
C GLU A 199 7.55 -19.65 -11.51
N GLU A 200 8.06 -20.76 -10.97
CA GLU A 200 7.80 -21.20 -9.59
C GLU A 200 8.21 -20.13 -8.57
N ARG A 201 9.41 -19.54 -8.70
CA ARG A 201 9.89 -18.43 -7.87
C ARG A 201 8.97 -17.21 -7.96
N ASN A 202 8.54 -16.83 -9.16
CA ASN A 202 7.65 -15.68 -9.36
C ASN A 202 6.27 -15.94 -8.75
N GLY A 203 5.72 -17.14 -8.93
CA GLY A 203 4.46 -17.58 -8.31
C GLY A 203 4.52 -17.58 -6.78
N LEU A 204 5.59 -18.12 -6.19
CA LEU A 204 5.81 -18.09 -4.75
C LEU A 204 5.93 -16.67 -4.20
N LYS A 205 6.62 -15.76 -4.92
CA LYS A 205 6.73 -14.34 -4.54
C LYS A 205 5.37 -13.64 -4.55
N ALA A 206 4.52 -13.92 -5.55
CA ALA A 206 3.16 -13.39 -5.61
C ALA A 206 2.25 -13.95 -4.49
N GLN A 207 2.36 -15.25 -4.19
CA GLN A 207 1.64 -15.88 -3.07
C GLN A 207 2.07 -15.31 -1.72
N LEU A 208 3.37 -15.04 -1.52
CA LEU A 208 3.89 -14.42 -0.31
C LEU A 208 3.31 -13.02 -0.12
N ALA A 209 3.38 -12.16 -1.14
CA ALA A 209 2.82 -10.81 -1.07
C ALA A 209 1.31 -10.80 -0.76
N LEU A 210 0.54 -11.70 -1.40
CA LEU A 210 -0.90 -11.86 -1.11
C LEU A 210 -1.17 -12.39 0.30
N SER A 211 -0.26 -13.20 0.86
CA SER A 211 -0.35 -13.70 2.24
C SER A 211 -0.06 -12.58 3.25
N GLU A 212 0.98 -11.78 3.00
CA GLU A 212 1.33 -10.59 3.80
C GLU A 212 0.20 -9.56 3.81
N GLU A 213 -0.40 -9.26 2.65
CA GLU A 213 -1.58 -8.39 2.53
C GLU A 213 -2.76 -8.90 3.38
N LYS A 214 -3.08 -10.20 3.26
CA LYS A 214 -4.15 -10.83 4.06
C LYS A 214 -3.88 -10.76 5.55
N VAL A 215 -2.65 -11.07 5.99
CA VAL A 215 -2.26 -11.00 7.41
C VAL A 215 -2.41 -9.57 7.93
N ASN A 216 -1.93 -8.57 7.19
CA ASN A 216 -2.08 -7.17 7.56
C ASN A 216 -3.56 -6.76 7.66
N ALA A 217 -4.40 -7.16 6.70
CA ALA A 217 -5.84 -6.90 6.74
C ALA A 217 -6.54 -7.56 7.95
N PHE A 218 -6.14 -8.79 8.35
CA PHE A 218 -6.64 -9.43 9.57
C PHE A 218 -6.19 -8.69 10.84
N VAL A 219 -4.92 -8.27 10.90
CA VAL A 219 -4.35 -7.54 12.05
C VAL A 219 -5.03 -6.18 12.23
N GLU A 220 -5.25 -5.41 11.17
CA GLU A 220 -5.97 -4.13 11.28
C GLU A 220 -7.43 -4.33 11.68
N LYS A 221 -8.12 -5.33 11.11
CA LYS A 221 -9.50 -5.67 11.51
C LYS A 221 -9.59 -6.10 12.98
N GLU A 222 -8.60 -6.82 13.50
CA GLU A 222 -8.53 -7.19 14.92
C GLU A 222 -8.29 -5.96 15.81
N LYS A 223 -7.39 -5.06 15.42
CA LYS A 223 -7.16 -3.77 16.10
C LYS A 223 -8.43 -2.92 16.14
N GLU A 224 -9.14 -2.77 15.02
CA GLU A 224 -10.40 -2.04 14.93
C GLU A 224 -11.48 -2.65 15.84
N ALA A 225 -11.61 -3.99 15.84
CA ALA A 225 -12.54 -4.70 16.71
C ALA A 225 -12.19 -4.50 18.20
N LYS A 226 -10.91 -4.61 18.58
CA LYS A 226 -10.44 -4.39 19.96
C LYS A 226 -10.61 -2.94 20.40
N LEU A 227 -10.35 -1.96 19.52
CA LEU A 227 -10.58 -0.53 19.78
C LEU A 227 -12.08 -0.23 19.97
N THR A 228 -12.93 -0.81 19.12
CA THR A 228 -14.40 -0.67 19.21
C THR A 228 -14.92 -1.26 20.53
N ALA A 229 -14.47 -2.46 20.90
CA ALA A 229 -14.82 -3.09 22.17
C ALA A 229 -14.31 -2.28 23.39
N THR A 230 -13.11 -1.73 23.29
CA THR A 230 -12.51 -0.88 24.34
C THR A 230 -13.30 0.40 24.54
N ASN A 231 -13.61 1.14 23.46
CA ASN A 231 -14.41 2.36 23.55
C ASN A 231 -15.78 2.08 24.16
N LYS A 232 -16.49 1.05 23.67
CA LYS A 232 -17.79 0.65 24.21
C LYS A 232 -17.73 0.37 25.72
N MET A 233 -16.77 -0.43 26.17
CA MET A 233 -16.57 -0.77 27.58
C MET A 233 -16.30 0.48 28.45
N LEU A 234 -15.48 1.40 27.96
CA LEU A 234 -15.15 2.65 28.68
C LEU A 234 -16.34 3.60 28.75
N ASP A 235 -17.08 3.74 27.65
CA ASP A 235 -18.24 4.64 27.58
C ASP A 235 -19.39 4.13 28.46
N GLU A 236 -19.62 2.81 28.50
CA GLU A 236 -20.54 2.17 29.44
C GLU A 236 -20.10 2.40 30.90
N ALA A 237 -18.80 2.25 31.21
CA ALA A 237 -18.27 2.45 32.56
C ALA A 237 -18.34 3.91 33.05
N VAL A 238 -18.13 4.88 32.17
CA VAL A 238 -18.35 6.31 32.47
C VAL A 238 -19.85 6.60 32.65
N ALA A 239 -20.71 6.07 31.78
CA ALA A 239 -22.16 6.32 31.84
C ALA A 239 -22.83 5.80 33.11
N CYS A 240 -22.45 4.62 33.61
CA CYS A 240 -22.93 4.09 34.90
C CYS A 240 -22.16 4.63 36.13
N GLY A 241 -21.22 5.55 35.93
CA GLY A 241 -20.47 6.21 37.00
C GLY A 241 -19.52 5.28 37.78
N LYS A 242 -19.11 4.15 37.20
CA LYS A 242 -18.05 3.28 37.75
C LYS A 242 -16.69 3.97 37.74
N ILE A 243 -16.45 4.78 36.71
CA ILE A 243 -15.28 5.65 36.58
C ILE A 243 -15.70 7.07 36.22
N THR A 244 -14.87 8.05 36.56
CA THR A 244 -15.04 9.45 36.15
C THR A 244 -14.38 9.71 34.79
N ALA A 245 -14.82 10.77 34.10
CA ALA A 245 -14.34 11.08 32.74
C ALA A 245 -12.81 11.31 32.67
N ASP A 246 -12.20 11.89 33.73
CA ASP A 246 -10.75 12.09 33.83
C ASP A 246 -9.95 10.78 33.93
N LYS A 247 -10.59 9.66 34.31
CA LYS A 247 -9.97 8.33 34.38
C LYS A 247 -10.16 7.50 33.11
N ARG A 248 -10.99 7.96 32.15
CA ARG A 248 -11.27 7.22 30.89
C ARG A 248 -9.98 6.88 30.14
N GLN A 249 -9.02 7.82 30.07
CA GLN A 249 -7.74 7.59 29.39
C GLN A 249 -6.89 6.53 30.11
N THR A 250 -6.77 6.60 31.45
CA THR A 250 -6.00 5.62 32.23
C THR A 250 -6.51 4.19 32.03
N PHE A 251 -7.84 4.00 31.92
CA PHE A 251 -8.42 2.69 31.62
C PHE A 251 -8.30 2.30 30.14
N ALA A 252 -8.21 3.25 29.21
CA ALA A 252 -7.87 2.99 27.81
C ALA A 252 -6.43 2.49 27.67
N ASP A 253 -5.48 3.14 28.35
CA ASP A 253 -4.06 2.75 28.37
C ASP A 253 -3.86 1.36 29.01
N LEU A 254 -4.66 1.03 30.03
CA LEU A 254 -4.72 -0.30 30.63
C LEU A 254 -5.30 -1.34 29.65
N ALA A 255 -6.41 -1.03 28.97
CA ALA A 255 -7.05 -1.95 28.01
C ALA A 255 -6.19 -2.20 26.75
N ALA A 256 -5.38 -1.21 26.34
CA ALA A 256 -4.39 -1.38 25.29
C ALA A 256 -3.36 -2.46 25.65
N GLN A 257 -2.85 -2.45 26.90
CA GLN A 257 -1.90 -3.43 27.43
C GLN A 257 -2.57 -4.79 27.71
N ASN A 258 -3.70 -4.80 28.42
CA ASN A 258 -4.45 -6.00 28.76
C ASN A 258 -5.95 -5.68 28.88
N PHE A 259 -6.71 -6.06 27.86
CA PHE A 259 -8.15 -5.80 27.77
C PHE A 259 -8.95 -6.52 28.87
N ASP A 260 -8.65 -7.79 29.13
CA ASP A 260 -9.39 -8.59 30.11
C ASP A 260 -9.15 -8.11 31.55
N LEU A 261 -7.93 -7.66 31.86
CA LEU A 261 -7.62 -7.02 33.14
C LEU A 261 -8.36 -5.69 33.31
N ALA A 262 -8.37 -4.84 32.27
CA ALA A 262 -9.13 -3.58 32.29
C ALA A 262 -10.63 -3.84 32.50
N LYS A 263 -11.19 -4.80 31.76
CA LYS A 263 -12.60 -5.20 31.88
C LYS A 263 -12.93 -5.73 33.27
N SER A 264 -12.17 -6.70 33.78
CA SER A 264 -12.38 -7.29 35.11
C SER A 264 -12.29 -6.23 36.22
N THR A 265 -11.36 -5.29 36.10
CA THR A 265 -11.23 -4.16 37.03
C THR A 265 -12.47 -3.27 36.99
N LEU A 266 -12.93 -2.85 35.80
CA LEU A 266 -14.16 -2.06 35.64
C LEU A 266 -15.41 -2.82 36.10
N ASP A 267 -15.48 -4.14 35.91
CA ASP A 267 -16.60 -4.97 36.35
C ASP A 267 -16.71 -5.07 37.89
N SER A 268 -15.58 -5.00 38.60
CA SER A 268 -15.54 -4.95 40.07
C SER A 268 -15.95 -3.61 40.70
N LEU A 269 -15.95 -2.51 39.94
CA LEU A 269 -16.28 -1.19 40.48
C LEU A 269 -17.80 -1.04 40.66
N PRO A 270 -18.28 -0.56 41.83
CA PRO A 270 -19.69 -0.34 42.05
C PRO A 270 -20.21 0.80 41.17
N ALA A 271 -21.35 0.60 40.51
CA ALA A 271 -22.06 1.66 39.81
C ALA A 271 -22.57 2.72 40.80
N LYS A 272 -22.71 3.97 40.34
CA LYS A 272 -23.16 5.09 41.17
C LYS A 272 -24.58 4.86 41.69
N GLN A 273 -24.74 4.78 43.01
CA GLN A 273 -26.05 4.64 43.63
C GLN A 273 -26.77 5.99 43.76
N ASN A 274 -28.07 6.00 43.44
CA ASN A 274 -28.95 7.15 43.66
C ASN A 274 -29.63 7.02 45.03
N PHE A 275 -29.17 7.83 46.00
CA PHE A 275 -29.71 7.83 47.38
C PHE A 275 -31.12 8.45 47.50
N SER A 276 -31.74 8.87 46.40
CA SER A 276 -33.08 9.47 46.37
C SER A 276 -34.21 8.58 46.90
N ALA A 277 -34.01 7.25 46.93
CA ALA A 277 -34.98 6.30 47.49
C ALA A 277 -34.83 6.07 49.02
N GLY A 278 -33.75 6.58 49.64
CA GLY A 278 -33.41 6.30 51.04
C GLY A 278 -33.62 7.45 52.02
N VAL A 279 -33.71 8.70 51.55
CA VAL A 279 -33.87 9.88 52.41
C VAL A 279 -35.34 10.01 52.82
N LYS A 280 -35.73 9.35 53.91
CA LYS A 280 -36.91 9.76 54.69
C LYS A 280 -36.58 11.08 55.39
N THR A 281 -36.89 12.21 54.74
CA THR A 281 -37.06 13.48 55.45
C THR A 281 -38.15 13.31 56.51
N PRO A 282 -37.87 13.53 57.81
CA PRO A 282 -38.91 13.47 58.83
C PRO A 282 -40.03 14.45 58.50
N ALA A 283 -41.27 13.97 58.53
CA ALA A 283 -42.42 14.81 58.26
C ALA A 283 -42.73 15.69 59.49
N GLY A 284 -42.53 17.00 59.35
CA GLY A 284 -43.18 18.02 60.19
C GLY A 284 -42.26 18.80 61.13
N THR A 285 -42.12 20.11 60.86
CA THR A 285 -42.00 21.17 61.90
C THR A 285 -42.72 22.46 61.47
N SER A 286 -43.68 22.40 60.54
CA SER A 286 -44.36 23.58 59.96
C SER A 286 -45.54 24.11 60.80
N ALA A 287 -45.79 23.56 61.99
CA ALA A 287 -47.02 23.78 62.76
C ALA A 287 -46.78 24.14 64.25
N VAL A 288 -45.56 24.49 64.64
CA VAL A 288 -45.25 24.90 66.02
C VAL A 288 -45.26 26.44 66.10
N ALA A 289 -46.44 27.01 66.31
CA ALA A 289 -46.64 28.47 66.40
C ALA A 289 -46.77 28.96 67.85
N THR A 290 -47.11 28.08 68.81
CA THR A 290 -47.29 28.41 70.22
C THR A 290 -46.51 27.46 71.14
N MET A 291 -46.29 27.86 72.39
CA MET A 291 -45.63 26.97 73.37
C MET A 291 -46.51 25.77 73.73
N GLU A 292 -47.84 25.89 73.65
CA GLU A 292 -48.74 24.74 73.83
C GLU A 292 -48.56 23.70 72.72
N ASP A 293 -48.32 24.13 71.48
CA ASP A 293 -48.03 23.21 70.37
C ASP A 293 -46.65 22.58 70.52
N PHE A 294 -45.66 23.32 71.04
CA PHE A 294 -44.36 22.77 71.38
C PHE A 294 -44.43 21.71 72.51
N GLN A 295 -45.25 21.93 73.53
CA GLN A 295 -45.41 20.98 74.65
C GLN A 295 -46.16 19.69 74.27
N LYS A 296 -46.98 19.70 73.20
CA LYS A 296 -47.66 18.51 72.66
C LYS A 296 -46.72 17.57 71.89
N LEU A 297 -45.54 18.05 71.48
CA LEU A 297 -44.52 17.23 70.83
C LEU A 297 -43.90 16.24 71.80
N SER A 298 -43.48 15.07 71.30
CA SER A 298 -42.67 14.13 72.08
C SER A 298 -41.30 14.72 72.46
N LEU A 299 -40.64 14.14 73.47
CA LEU A 299 -39.36 14.66 73.96
C LEU A 299 -38.28 14.74 72.86
N ASP A 300 -38.24 13.74 71.97
CA ASP A 300 -37.29 13.70 70.85
C ASP A 300 -37.59 14.77 69.80
N GLU A 301 -38.87 15.03 69.51
CA GLU A 301 -39.31 16.11 68.61
C GLU A 301 -39.05 17.50 69.19
N GLN A 302 -39.22 17.67 70.51
CA GLN A 302 -38.86 18.91 71.21
C GLN A 302 -37.35 19.19 71.13
N LEU A 303 -36.51 18.16 71.31
CA LEU A 303 -35.06 18.28 71.16
C LEU A 303 -34.66 18.59 69.71
N ALA A 304 -35.26 17.91 68.73
CA ALA A 304 -35.04 18.16 67.31
C ALA A 304 -35.46 19.60 66.90
N PHE A 305 -36.61 20.08 67.37
CA PHE A 305 -37.07 21.45 67.10
C PHE A 305 -36.13 22.50 67.70
N LYS A 306 -35.65 22.31 68.94
CA LYS A 306 -34.67 23.22 69.56
C LYS A 306 -33.34 23.26 68.79
N ALA A 307 -32.87 22.12 68.29
CA ALA A 307 -31.64 22.04 67.53
C ALA A 307 -31.77 22.66 66.12
N ALA A 308 -32.90 22.48 65.46
CA ALA A 308 -33.14 22.98 64.11
C ALA A 308 -33.60 24.45 64.06
N ASN A 309 -34.36 24.91 65.05
CA ASN A 309 -35.03 26.22 65.06
C ASN A 309 -34.78 26.99 66.38
N PRO A 310 -33.51 27.28 66.75
CA PRO A 310 -33.17 27.85 68.07
C PRO A 310 -33.78 29.24 68.32
N ASP A 311 -33.94 30.07 67.30
CA ASP A 311 -34.51 31.41 67.45
C ASP A 311 -36.04 31.40 67.53
N ALA A 312 -36.71 30.49 66.79
CA ALA A 312 -38.15 30.27 66.96
C ALA A 312 -38.47 29.80 68.40
N TYR A 313 -37.66 28.90 68.96
CA TYR A 313 -37.81 28.47 70.35
C TYR A 313 -37.62 29.61 71.36
N LYS A 314 -36.72 30.58 71.11
CA LYS A 314 -36.58 31.78 71.95
C LYS A 314 -37.82 32.68 71.90
N GLU A 315 -38.46 32.82 70.73
CA GLU A 315 -39.71 33.60 70.65
C GLU A 315 -40.86 32.91 71.40
N LEU A 316 -40.99 31.58 71.30
CA LEU A 316 -42.00 30.82 72.08
C LEU A 316 -41.85 31.01 73.60
N LEU A 317 -40.63 31.17 74.10
CA LEU A 317 -40.35 31.43 75.52
C LEU A 317 -40.75 32.84 75.99
N LYS A 318 -40.98 33.79 75.08
CA LYS A 318 -41.44 35.16 75.43
C LYS A 318 -42.96 35.25 75.55
N THR A 319 -43.69 34.28 75.02
CA THR A 319 -45.16 34.20 75.03
C THR A 319 -45.70 33.35 76.19
N PHE A 320 -44.86 33.07 77.19
CA PHE A 320 -45.14 32.21 78.34
C PHE A 320 -45.09 32.98 79.67
#